data_AF-A0A8T3PJU5-F1
#
_entry.id   AF-A0A8T3PJU5-F1
#
_cell.length_a   1.000
_cell.length_b   1.000
_cell.length_c   1.000
_cell.angle_alpha   90.00
_cell.angle_beta   90.00
_cell.angle_gamma   90.00
#
_symmetry.space_group_name_H-M   'P 1'
#
loop_
_entity.id
_entity.type
_entity.pdbx_description
1 polymer ?
#
loop_
_entity_poly.entity_id
_entity_poly.type
_entity_poly.pdbx_seq_one_letter_code
_entity_poly.pdbx_strand_id
1 'polypeptide(L)' 'MKITYDHEVDALYIQFKDTTVTTKHLADGIAADYDAQGRLAGIEILDAMKRLDDPTTFRQVILEDVAIARRT' A
#
# COMPACT_ATOMS: atom_id res chain seq x y z
N MET A 1 -5.45 -2.02 8.45
CA MET A 1 -4.90 -1.41 7.21
C MET A 1 -4.43 -0.01 7.55
N LYS A 2 -3.26 0.39 7.05
CA LYS A 2 -2.68 1.73 7.20
C LYS A 2 -2.15 2.17 5.83
N ILE A 3 -2.52 3.36 5.39
CA ILE A 3 -2.02 3.97 4.16
C ILE A 3 -1.13 5.14 4.57
N THR A 4 0.12 5.16 4.10
CA THR A 4 1.08 6.21 4.40
C THR A 4 1.65 6.74 3.09
N TYR A 5 1.67 8.05 2.94
CA TYR A 5 2.37 8.72 1.85
C TYR A 5 3.49 9.58 2.45
N ASP A 6 4.72 9.35 2.01
CA ASP A 6 5.88 10.18 2.33
C ASP A 6 6.16 11.11 1.16
N HIS A 7 5.88 12.40 1.37
CA HIS A 7 6.04 13.44 0.36
C HIS A 7 7.50 13.87 0.15
N GLU A 8 8.41 13.59 1.09
CA GLU A 8 9.83 13.95 0.95
C GLU A 8 10.50 13.09 -0.11
N VAL A 9 10.08 11.83 -0.22
CA VAL A 9 10.63 10.83 -1.14
C VAL A 9 9.65 10.33 -2.21
N ASP A 10 8.44 10.89 -2.26
CA ASP A 10 7.35 10.51 -3.19
C ASP A 10 7.05 9.00 -3.16
N ALA A 11 6.75 8.48 -1.96
CA ALA A 11 6.50 7.06 -1.74
C ALA A 11 5.14 6.80 -1.06
N LEU A 12 4.35 5.88 -1.64
CA LEU A 12 3.09 5.40 -1.09
C LEU A 12 3.25 3.97 -0.58
N TYR A 13 2.83 3.75 0.67
CA TYR A 13 2.76 2.43 1.29
C TYR A 13 1.34 2.11 1.75
N ILE A 14 0.82 0.96 1.33
CA ILE A 14 -0.45 0.40 1.79
C ILE A 14 -0.14 -0.85 2.61
N GLN A 15 -0.23 -0.74 3.93
CA GLN A 15 0.00 -1.83 4.86
C GLN A 15 -1.32 -2.54 5.22
N PHE A 16 -1.40 -3.83 4.94
CA PHE A 16 -2.52 -4.68 5.35
C PHE A 16 -2.29 -5.32 6.70
N LYS A 17 -1.04 -5.74 6.99
CA LYS A 17 -0.64 -6.44 8.21
C LYS A 17 0.74 -5.96 8.67
N ASP A 18 0.85 -5.62 9.95
CA ASP A 18 2.13 -5.30 10.57
C ASP A 18 2.86 -6.60 10.96
N THR A 19 3.90 -6.96 10.20
CA THR A 19 4.64 -8.22 10.35
C THR A 19 5.97 -8.16 9.60
N THR A 20 6.85 -9.14 9.83
CA THR A 20 8.06 -9.32 9.02
C THR A 20 7.69 -9.84 7.64
N VAL A 21 8.29 -9.26 6.61
CA VAL A 21 7.92 -9.51 5.22
C VAL A 21 9.11 -9.90 4.36
N THR A 22 8.83 -10.60 3.27
CA THR A 22 9.71 -10.73 2.11
C THR A 22 9.15 -9.89 0.97
N THR A 23 9.91 -8.92 0.49
CA THR A 23 9.52 -8.03 -0.59
C THR A 23 9.77 -8.68 -1.95
N LYS A 24 8.82 -8.53 -2.87
CA LYS A 24 8.95 -8.93 -4.28
C LYS A 24 8.72 -7.72 -5.17
N HIS A 25 9.68 -7.42 -6.04
CA HIS A 25 9.51 -6.41 -7.08
C HIS A 25 8.54 -6.93 -8.15
N LEU A 26 7.51 -6.13 -8.45
CA LEU A 26 6.50 -6.45 -9.46
C LEU A 26 6.76 -5.70 -10.76
N ALA A 27 7.25 -4.46 -10.65
CA ALA A 27 7.66 -3.59 -11.74
C ALA A 27 8.58 -2.49 -11.20
N ASP A 28 9.11 -1.64 -12.08
CA ASP A 28 9.96 -0.52 -11.68
C ASP A 28 9.23 0.42 -10.71
N GLY A 29 9.75 0.51 -9.48
CA GLY A 29 9.18 1.31 -8.40
C GLY A 29 7.90 0.73 -7.79
N ILE A 30 7.55 -0.54 -8.06
CA ILE A 30 6.39 -1.20 -7.47
C ILE A 30 6.82 -2.52 -6.83
N ALA A 31 6.50 -2.70 -5.56
CA ALA A 31 6.81 -3.91 -4.80
C ALA A 31 5.62 -4.38 -3.95
N ALA A 32 5.58 -5.69 -3.71
CA ALA A 32 4.62 -6.32 -2.81
C ALA A 32 5.34 -7.06 -1.69
N ASP A 33 4.88 -6.84 -0.48
CA ASP A 33 5.39 -7.47 0.73
C ASP A 33 4.55 -8.69 1.08
N TYR A 34 5.20 -9.83 1.30
CA TYR A 34 4.55 -11.08 1.68
C TYR A 34 4.98 -11.53 3.07
N ASP A 35 4.04 -11.97 3.89
CA ASP A 35 4.33 -12.58 5.19
C ASP A 35 4.96 -13.97 5.02
N ALA A 36 5.41 -14.56 6.13
CA ALA A 36 6.05 -15.89 6.12
C ALA A 36 5.14 -17.04 5.63
N GLN A 37 3.83 -16.81 5.48
CA GLN A 37 2.89 -17.78 4.89
C GLN A 37 2.61 -17.49 3.40
N GLY A 38 3.30 -16.52 2.81
CA GLY A 38 3.09 -16.10 1.43
C GLY A 38 1.82 -15.25 1.24
N ARG A 39 1.25 -14.68 2.30
CA ARG A 39 0.08 -13.78 2.20
C ARG A 39 0.53 -12.34 2.02
N LEU A 40 -0.22 -11.58 1.24
CA LEU A 40 0.05 -10.15 1.03
C LEU A 40 -0.05 -9.38 2.36
N ALA A 41 1.03 -8.71 2.74
CA ALA A 41 1.15 -7.91 3.94
C ALA A 41 1.18 -6.41 3.65
N GLY A 42 1.68 -6.01 2.47
CA GLY A 42 1.70 -4.61 2.03
C GLY A 42 2.04 -4.44 0.55
N ILE A 43 1.89 -3.21 0.06
CA ILE A 43 2.29 -2.76 -1.28
C ILE A 43 3.04 -1.44 -1.15
N GLU A 44 4.16 -1.32 -1.85
CA GLU A 44 4.96 -0.10 -1.97
C GLU A 44 4.96 0.41 -3.42
N ILE A 45 4.80 1.72 -3.57
CA ILE A 45 4.90 2.44 -4.84
C ILE A 45 5.84 3.64 -4.63
N LEU A 46 6.96 3.66 -5.34
CA LEU A 46 7.90 4.78 -5.42
C LEU A 46 7.53 5.70 -6.59
N ASP A 47 8.03 6.94 -6.58
CA ASP A 47 7.55 8.07 -7.39
C ASP A 47 6.02 8.05 -7.62
N ALA A 48 5.27 7.91 -6.54
CA ALA A 48 3.85 7.62 -6.60
C ALA A 48 3.07 8.74 -7.33
N MET A 49 3.46 10.01 -7.16
CA MET A 49 2.88 11.14 -7.89
C MET A 49 3.12 11.06 -9.39
N LYS A 50 4.32 10.63 -9.82
CA LYS A 50 4.64 10.46 -11.25
C LYS A 50 3.86 9.29 -11.86
N ARG A 51 3.66 8.22 -11.10
CA ARG A 51 3.03 6.98 -11.57
C ARG A 51 1.51 7.03 -11.57
N LEU A 52 0.90 7.81 -10.68
CA LEU A 52 -0.56 7.91 -10.57
C LEU A 52 -1.17 8.97 -11.49
N ASP A 53 -0.34 9.74 -12.22
CA ASP A 53 -0.69 10.70 -13.29
C ASP A 53 -1.69 11.82 -12.92
N ASP A 54 -2.20 11.81 -11.69
CA ASP A 54 -3.11 12.80 -11.15
C ASP A 54 -2.74 13.13 -9.68
N PRO A 55 -2.21 14.35 -9.42
CA PRO A 55 -1.96 14.87 -8.08
C PRO A 55 -3.17 14.86 -7.14
N THR A 56 -4.39 14.81 -7.67
CA THR A 56 -5.61 14.75 -6.87
C THR A 56 -5.86 13.37 -6.28
N THR A 57 -5.18 12.33 -6.75
CA THR A 57 -5.33 10.94 -6.26
C THR A 57 -5.08 10.82 -4.76
N PHE A 58 -4.16 11.62 -4.21
CA PHE A 58 -3.87 11.59 -2.77
C PHE A 58 -4.86 12.41 -1.92
N ARG A 59 -5.78 13.16 -2.52
CA ARG A 59 -6.74 14.00 -1.77
C ARG A 59 -7.82 13.18 -1.08
N GLN A 60 -8.18 12.04 -1.66
CA GLN A 60 -9.28 11.22 -1.17
C GLN A 60 -8.96 9.74 -1.37
N VAL A 61 -9.22 8.95 -0.33
CA VAL A 61 -9.26 7.49 -0.42
C VAL A 61 -10.72 7.07 -0.25
N ILE A 62 -11.24 6.31 -1.21
CA ILE A 62 -12.59 5.74 -1.17
C ILE A 62 -12.48 4.24 -0.93
N LEU A 63 -13.21 3.74 0.06
CA LEU A 63 -13.35 2.31 0.34
C LEU A 63 -14.83 1.96 0.30
N GLU A 64 -15.23 1.12 -0.65
CA GLU A 64 -16.61 0.70 -0.84
C GLU A 64 -16.83 -0.72 -0.30
N ASP A 65 -18.07 -1.03 0.11
CA ASP A 65 -18.50 -2.35 0.56
C ASP A 65 -17.63 -3.01 1.65
N VAL A 66 -17.02 -2.20 2.53
CA VAL A 66 -16.17 -2.70 3.61
C VAL A 66 -17.03 -3.34 4.70
N ALA A 67 -17.04 -4.68 4.74
CA ALA A 67 -17.60 -5.43 5.84
C ALA A 67 -16.70 -5.30 7.08
N ILE A 68 -17.10 -4.48 8.05
CA ILE A 68 -16.44 -4.44 9.36
C ILE A 68 -16.95 -5.64 10.16
N ALA A 69 -16.17 -6.72 10.20
CA ALA A 69 -16.45 -7.84 11.08
C ALA A 69 -16.43 -7.34 12.54
N ARG A 70 -17.61 -7.27 13.17
CA ARG A 70 -17.69 -7.06 14.62
C ARG A 70 -17.05 -8.27 15.29
N ARG A 71 -15.95 -8.05 16.00
CA ARG A 71 -15.42 -9.05 16.93
C ARG A 71 -16.43 -9.18 18.07
N THR A 72 -17.21 -10.26 18.07
CA THR A 72 -17.95 -10.74 19.24
C THR A 72 -17.00 -11.49 20.17
#